data_AF-A0A2K3KIQ2-F1
#
_entry.id   AF-A0A2K3KIQ2-F1
#
_cell.length_a   1.000
_cell.length_b   1.000
_cell.length_c   1.000
_cell.angle_alpha   90.00
_cell.angle_beta   90.00
_cell.angle_gamma   90.00
#
_symmetry.space_group_name_H-M   'P 1'
#
loop_
_entity.id
_entity.type
_entity.pdbx_description
1 polymer ?
#
loop_
_entity_poly.entity_id
_entity_poly.type
_entity_poly.pdbx_seq_one_letter_code
_entity_poly.pdbx_strand_id
1 'polypeptide(L)' 'MRQRRWMEFLKDYDFTLLYHPGKANVVADALSRKTIHISAMMAKELELIEKFRDLNLNMELS' A
#
# COMPACT_ATOMS: atom_id res chain seq x y z
N MET A 1 -8.72 0.99 21.96
CA MET A 1 -7.34 0.56 22.30
C MET A 1 -6.25 1.12 21.38
N ARG A 2 -6.41 1.18 20.05
CA ARG A 2 -5.35 1.69 19.15
C ARG A 2 -4.93 3.13 19.41
N GLN A 3 -5.86 4.08 19.56
CA GLN A 3 -5.53 5.49 19.82
C GLN A 3 -4.68 5.68 21.08
N ARG A 4 -4.99 4.98 22.18
CA ARG A 4 -4.23 5.06 23.43
C ARG A 4 -2.78 4.62 23.25
N ARG A 5 -2.56 3.50 22.55
CA ARG A 5 -1.21 3.01 22.22
C ARG A 5 -0.43 4.00 21.36
N TRP A 6 -1.09 4.65 20.39
CA TRP A 6 -0.45 5.69 19.57
C TRP A 6 -0.11 6.94 20.39
N MET A 7 -0.98 7.36 21.31
CA MET A 7 -0.71 8.48 22.21
C MET A 7 0.49 8.18 23.13
N GLU A 8 0.58 6.97 23.67
CA GLU A 8 1.71 6.53 24.49
C GLU A 8 3.03 6.49 23.71
N PHE A 9 3.00 6.13 22.43
CA PHE A 9 4.16 6.14 21.55
C PHE A 9 4.59 7.56 21.15
N LEU A 10 3.61 8.42 20.83
CA LEU A 10 3.88 9.76 20.32
C LEU A 10 4.35 10.73 21.41
N LYS A 11 4.11 10.44 22.70
CA LYS A 11 4.46 11.32 23.83
C LYS A 11 5.93 11.75 23.88
N ASP A 12 6.83 10.93 23.31
CA ASP A 12 8.28 11.14 23.35
C ASP A 12 8.78 11.97 22.15
N TYR A 13 7.89 12.30 21.22
CA TYR A 13 8.19 13.15 20.06
C TYR A 13 7.78 14.59 20.34
N ASP A 14 8.61 15.54 19.90
CA ASP A 14 8.23 16.96 19.86
C ASP A 14 7.42 17.23 18.60
N PHE A 15 6.09 17.22 18.73
CA PHE A 15 5.17 17.53 17.64
C PHE A 15 3.93 18.27 18.15
N THR A 16 3.27 18.98 17.23
CA THR A 16 1.97 19.62 17.49
C THR A 16 0.91 18.99 16.59
N LEU A 17 -0.23 18.62 17.16
CA LEU A 17 -1.36 18.12 16.39
C LEU A 17 -2.10 19.29 15.73
N LEU A 18 -1.96 19.43 14.42
CA LEU A 18 -2.60 20.49 13.64
C LEU A 18 -3.64 19.89 12.68
N TYR A 19 -4.87 20.41 12.75
CA TYR A 19 -5.90 20.06 11.78
C TYR A 19 -5.63 20.78 10.45
N HIS A 20 -5.59 19.99 9.37
CA HIS A 20 -5.41 20.48 8.02
C HIS A 20 -6.67 20.20 7.19
N PRO A 21 -7.35 21.24 6.69
CA PRO A 21 -8.46 21.08 5.75
C PRO A 21 -8.01 20.33 4.49
N GLY A 22 -8.91 19.57 3.87
CA GLY A 22 -8.57 18.59 2.81
C GLY A 22 -7.71 19.09 1.66
N LYS A 23 -7.74 20.39 1.32
CA LYS A 23 -6.88 20.99 0.29
C LYS A 23 -5.38 20.93 0.62
N ALA A 24 -4.99 20.88 1.89
CA ALA A 24 -3.60 20.72 2.32
C ALA A 24 -3.13 19.25 2.26
N ASN A 25 -4.04 18.29 2.17
CA ASN A 25 -3.72 16.86 2.16
C ASN A 25 -3.44 16.30 0.76
N VAL A 26 -3.50 17.12 -0.29
CA VAL A 26 -3.38 16.68 -1.69
C VAL A 26 -2.12 15.85 -1.94
N VAL A 27 -0.98 16.23 -1.35
CA VAL A 27 0.28 15.49 -1.50
C VAL A 27 0.22 14.14 -0.80
N ALA A 28 -0.28 14.11 0.45
CA ALA A 28 -0.43 12.88 1.22
C ALA A 28 -1.41 11.91 0.55
N ASP A 29 -2.54 12.42 0.05
CA ASP A 29 -3.54 11.65 -0.68
C ASP A 29 -2.97 11.07 -1.98
N ALA A 30 -2.24 11.89 -2.76
CA ALA A 30 -1.61 11.44 -4.00
C ALA A 30 -0.58 10.33 -3.73
N LEU A 31 0.25 10.49 -2.70
CA LEU A 31 1.26 9.50 -2.32
C LEU A 31 0.62 8.21 -1.82
N SER A 32 -0.43 8.29 -1.00
CA SER A 32 -1.15 7.13 -0.50
C SER A 32 -1.83 6.34 -1.62
N ARG A 33 -2.30 7.00 -2.68
CA ARG A 33 -2.89 6.32 -3.84
C ARG A 33 -1.80 5.64 -4.68
N LYS A 34 -0.64 6.27 -4.84
CA LYS A 34 0.49 5.72 -5.60
C LYS A 34 0.92 4.34 -5.09
N THR A 35 1.04 4.16 -3.77
CA THR A 35 1.45 2.88 -3.18
C THR A 35 0.43 1.78 -3.42
N ILE A 36 -0.87 2.09 -3.31
CA ILE A 36 -1.96 1.15 -3.62
C ILE A 36 -1.90 0.70 -5.07
N HIS A 37 -1.69 1.64 -6.01
CA HIS A 37 -1.57 1.32 -7.43
C HIS A 37 -0.38 0.39 -7.73
N ILE A 38 0.78 0.64 -7.11
CA ILE A 38 1.97 -0.22 -7.28
C ILE A 38 1.69 -1.62 -6.74
N SER A 39 1.10 -1.73 -5.54
CA SER A 39 0.75 -3.02 -4.95
C SER A 39 -0.23 -3.82 -5.83
N ALA A 40 -1.23 -3.15 -6.41
CA ALA A 40 -2.17 -3.78 -7.32
C ALA A 40 -1.50 -4.24 -8.62
N MET A 41 -0.52 -3.48 -9.12
CA MET A 41 0.23 -3.83 -10.33
C MET A 41 1.11 -5.06 -10.10
N MET A 42 1.81 -5.12 -8.95
CA MET A 42 2.61 -6.29 -8.56
C MET A 42 1.75 -7.56 -8.40
N ALA A 43 0.55 -7.44 -7.83
CA ALA A 43 -0.36 -8.58 -7.72
C ALA A 43 -0.78 -9.13 -9.08
N LYS A 44 -1.07 -8.24 -10.05
CA LYS A 44 -1.39 -8.65 -11.43
C LYS A 44 -0.21 -9.27 -12.15
N GLU A 45 1.00 -8.76 -11.91
CA GLU A 45 2.22 -9.32 -12.48
C GLU A 45 2.46 -10.76 -11.99
N LEU A 46 2.29 -11.00 -10.69
CA LEU A 46 2.37 -12.34 -10.12
C LEU A 46 1.32 -13.29 -10.71
N GLU A 47 0.06 -12.84 -10.81
CA GLU A 47 -1.02 -13.64 -11.43
C GLU A 47 -0.69 -13.99 -12.89
N LEU A 48 -0.07 -13.06 -13.64
CA LEU A 48 0.34 -13.31 -15.01
C LEU A 48 1.49 -14.33 -15.09
N ILE A 49 2.49 -14.22 -14.20
CA ILE A 49 3.61 -15.17 -14.11
C ILE A 49 3.09 -16.58 -13.81
N GLU A 50 2.13 -16.73 -12.90
CA GLU A 50 1.50 -18.01 -12.59
C GLU A 50 0.80 -18.60 -13.81
N LYS A 51 -0.03 -17.81 -14.51
CA LYS A 51 -0.70 -18.25 -15.75
C LYS A 51 0.29 -18.71 -16.83
N PHE A 52 1.42 -18.02 -16.97
CA PHE A 52 2.45 -18.44 -17.93
C PHE A 52 3.13 -19.75 -17.53
N ARG A 53 3.38 -19.97 -16.25
CA ARG A 53 3.92 -21.25 -15.76
C ARG A 53 2.96 -22.40 -16.04
N ASP A 54 1.68 -22.20 -15.76
CA ASP A 54 0.64 -23.21 -16.01
C ASP A 54 0.53 -23.55 -17.50
N LEU A 55 0.56 -22.53 -18.37
CA LEU A 55 0.60 -22.71 -19.82
C LEU A 55 1.83 -23.51 -20.28
N ASN A 56 3.02 -23.19 -19.76
CA ASN A 56 4.25 -23.89 -20.13
C ASN A 56 4.22 -25.36 -19.68
N LEU A 57 3.76 -25.63 -18.45
CA LEU A 57 3.57 -26.98 -17.94
C LEU A 57 2.59 -27.80 -18.81
N ASN A 58 1.51 -27.18 -19.28
CA ASN A 58 0.55 -27.83 -20.17
C ASN A 58 1.15 -28.18 -21.54
N MET A 59 2.09 -27.38 -22.05
CA MET A 59 2.78 -27.66 -23.30
C MET A 59 3.85 -28.76 -23.16
N GLU A 60 4.50 -28.88 -22.00
CA GLU A 60 5.48 -29.94 -21.74
C GLU A 60 4.84 -31.32 -21.52
N LEU A 61 3.55 -31.37 -21.17
CA LEU A 61 2.79 -32.60 -20.92
C LEU A 61 1.98 -33.11 -22.14
N SER A 62 1.96 -32.38 -23.26
CA SER A 62 1.33 -32.79 -24.53
C SER A 62 2.35 -33.35 -25.52
#